data_AF-A0AAW1F666-F1
#
_entry.id   AF-A0AAW1F666-F1
#
_cell.length_a   1.000
_cell.length_b   1.000
_cell.length_c   1.000
_cell.angle_alpha   90.00
_cell.angle_beta   90.00
_cell.angle_gamma   90.00
#
_symmetry.space_group_name_H-M   'P 1'
#
loop_
_entity.id
_entity.type
_entity.pdbx_description
1 polymer ?
#
loop_
_entity_poly.entity_id
_entity_poly.type
_entity_poly.pdbx_seq_one_letter_code
_entity_poly.pdbx_strand_id
1 'polypeptide(L)'
;MVAFSGRNPLAMSGVTPPEGRVQGSNSTLHHYKPFSSHAHYQQVMRALRKLQESGFYWGAVGGREASSLLRSEPPGTFLIRDSSDHHHFFTLSVQTARGTKNLRIHSEGGGFFLQPDPQNTQEPRQFDCVLKLIAHYMGKGPDAGRGRDGACGGNSREAEKTGCSVYLIHTSGEKIPLELRRPLSSSLSSLQHMCRRTLNNLGGSERAAEELPHTLRDFLEEYDAPI
;
A
#
# COMPACT_ATOMS: atom_id res chain seq x y z
N MET A 1 41.34 9.01 -82.17
CA MET A 1 42.20 8.12 -81.36
C MET A 1 42.47 8.85 -80.04
N VAL A 2 41.93 8.31 -78.95
CA VAL A 2 42.13 8.63 -77.52
C VAL A 2 42.10 10.09 -77.05
N ALA A 3 40.96 10.45 -76.45
CA ALA A 3 40.84 11.53 -75.47
C ALA A 3 41.17 11.01 -74.07
N PHE A 4 41.99 11.72 -73.30
CA PHE A 4 41.97 11.74 -71.83
C PHE A 4 42.69 13.01 -71.35
N SER A 5 41.94 14.09 -71.11
CA SER A 5 42.43 15.27 -70.41
C SER A 5 41.79 15.32 -69.04
N GLY A 6 42.66 15.26 -68.02
CA GLY A 6 42.30 15.13 -66.63
C GLY A 6 42.05 16.46 -65.91
N ARG A 7 41.28 16.29 -64.82
CA ARG A 7 41.26 17.01 -63.54
C ARG A 7 40.89 18.50 -63.54
N ASN A 8 39.65 18.74 -63.10
CA ASN A 8 39.39 19.61 -61.95
C ASN A 8 38.15 19.07 -61.19
N PRO A 9 38.22 18.72 -59.89
CA PRO A 9 37.07 18.22 -59.16
C PRO A 9 36.27 19.39 -58.56
N LEU A 10 35.03 19.55 -59.01
CA LEU A 10 34.02 20.38 -58.35
C LEU A 10 32.78 19.54 -58.04
N ALA A 11 32.16 19.87 -56.90
CA ALA A 11 30.85 19.47 -56.42
C ALA A 11 30.69 18.03 -55.86
N MET A 12 30.83 17.91 -54.54
CA MET A 12 30.06 16.90 -53.78
C MET A 12 28.98 17.64 -53.01
N SER A 13 27.76 17.53 -53.53
CA SER A 13 26.52 17.97 -52.91
C SER A 13 25.99 16.86 -52.00
N GLY A 14 25.52 17.27 -50.83
CA GLY A 14 24.71 16.58 -49.82
C GLY A 14 24.55 15.06 -49.88
N VAL A 15 25.17 14.37 -48.91
CA VAL A 15 24.68 13.09 -48.38
C VAL A 15 24.44 13.28 -46.88
N THR A 16 23.16 13.33 -46.50
CA THR A 16 22.68 13.23 -45.12
C THR A 16 22.82 11.80 -44.61
N PRO A 17 23.51 11.54 -43.48
CA PRO A 17 23.42 10.26 -42.78
C PRO A 17 22.16 10.21 -41.89
N PRO A 18 21.63 9.01 -41.59
CA PRO A 18 20.33 8.84 -40.94
C PRO A 18 20.37 9.28 -39.47
N GLU A 19 19.32 9.99 -39.05
CA GLU A 19 19.06 10.32 -37.65
C GLU A 19 18.98 9.03 -36.82
N GLY A 20 20.05 8.77 -36.09
CA GLY A 20 20.06 7.82 -34.99
C GLY A 20 19.04 8.27 -33.95
N ARG A 21 17.95 7.52 -33.88
CA ARG A 21 16.91 7.57 -32.85
C ARG A 21 17.54 7.26 -31.49
N VAL A 22 18.15 8.26 -30.85
CA VAL A 22 18.46 8.20 -29.42
C VAL A 22 17.17 8.56 -28.70
N GLN A 23 16.44 7.50 -28.33
CA GLN A 23 15.32 7.57 -27.41
C GLN A 23 15.87 8.13 -26.10
N GLY A 24 15.77 9.44 -25.93
CA GLY A 24 16.03 10.12 -24.67
C GLY A 24 15.20 9.43 -23.61
N SER A 25 15.89 8.70 -22.74
CA SER A 25 15.34 8.25 -21.47
C SER A 25 14.79 9.50 -20.79
N ASN A 26 13.46 9.63 -20.76
CA ASN A 26 12.79 10.61 -19.92
C ASN A 26 13.11 10.23 -18.47
N SER A 27 14.26 10.72 -18.00
CA SER A 27 14.62 10.80 -16.60
C SER A 27 13.42 11.45 -15.91
N THR A 28 12.75 10.66 -15.08
CA THR A 28 11.59 11.09 -14.32
C THR A 28 11.96 12.37 -13.59
N LEU A 29 11.34 13.49 -14.00
CA LEU A 29 11.37 14.74 -13.23
C LEU A 29 11.18 14.39 -11.76
N HIS A 30 12.06 14.91 -10.90
CA HIS A 30 12.01 14.67 -9.47
C HIS A 30 10.68 15.19 -8.92
N HIS A 31 9.68 14.31 -8.88
CA HIS A 31 8.35 14.62 -8.41
C HIS A 31 8.31 14.46 -6.89
N TYR A 32 8.70 15.50 -6.18
CA TYR A 32 8.63 15.54 -4.73
C TYR A 32 7.17 15.60 -4.27
N LYS A 33 6.79 14.69 -3.36
CA LYS A 33 5.50 14.72 -2.70
C LYS A 33 5.56 15.76 -1.57
N PRO A 34 4.70 16.79 -1.57
CA PRO A 34 4.79 17.84 -0.58
C PRO A 34 4.34 17.33 0.80
N PHE A 35 5.14 17.64 1.83
CA PHE A 35 4.74 17.45 3.22
C PHE A 35 4.13 18.75 3.75
N SER A 36 2.96 18.65 4.36
CA SER A 36 2.23 19.81 4.91
C SER A 36 2.90 20.40 6.16
N SER A 37 3.70 19.61 6.89
CA SER A 37 4.42 20.05 8.09
C SER A 37 5.53 19.05 8.47
N HIS A 38 6.41 19.44 9.39
CA HIS A 38 7.41 18.53 9.96
C HIS A 38 6.77 17.33 10.68
N ALA A 39 5.66 17.55 11.40
CA ALA A 39 4.90 16.48 12.04
C ALA A 39 4.32 15.50 11.01
N HIS A 40 3.77 16.02 9.90
CA HIS A 40 3.27 15.18 8.81
C HIS A 40 4.40 14.33 8.19
N TYR A 41 5.58 14.93 7.97
CA TYR A 41 6.76 14.18 7.54
C TYR A 41 7.13 13.04 8.51
N GLN A 42 7.24 13.33 9.81
CA GLN A 42 7.55 12.31 10.81
C GLN A 42 6.51 11.18 10.83
N GLN A 43 5.22 11.50 10.72
CA GLN A 43 4.14 10.51 10.65
C GLN A 43 4.28 9.60 9.43
N VAL A 44 4.49 10.16 8.23
CA VAL A 44 4.67 9.40 6.99
C VAL A 44 5.92 8.52 7.09
N MET A 45 7.03 9.04 7.61
CA MET A 45 8.27 8.26 7.74
C MET A 45 8.17 7.14 8.77
N ARG A 46 7.44 7.34 9.88
CA ARG A 46 7.14 6.27 10.84
C ARG A 46 6.28 5.18 10.20
N ALA A 47 5.25 5.57 9.45
CA ALA A 47 4.40 4.62 8.74
C ALA A 47 5.18 3.83 7.68
N LEU A 48 6.08 4.49 6.94
CA LEU A 48 6.95 3.84 5.94
C LEU A 48 7.85 2.78 6.58
N ARG A 49 8.52 3.09 7.70
CA ARG A 49 9.37 2.10 8.40
C ARG A 49 8.57 0.88 8.84
N LYS A 50 7.40 1.09 9.45
CA LYS A 50 6.50 0.00 9.82
C LYS A 50 6.08 -0.81 8.58
N LEU A 51 5.71 -0.15 7.47
CA LEU A 51 5.35 -0.84 6.23
C LEU A 51 6.50 -1.68 5.65
N GLN A 52 7.75 -1.19 5.71
CA GLN A 52 8.91 -1.95 5.26
C GLN A 52 9.12 -3.23 6.07
N GLU A 53 8.82 -3.21 7.37
CA GLU A 53 8.95 -4.37 8.24
C GLU A 53 7.77 -5.36 8.13
N SER A 54 6.60 -4.90 7.65
CA SER A 54 5.39 -5.71 7.56
C SER A 54 5.48 -6.87 6.55
N GLY A 55 6.45 -6.81 5.63
CA GLY A 55 6.70 -7.86 4.64
C GLY A 55 5.72 -7.86 3.46
N PHE A 56 4.77 -6.93 3.38
CA PHE A 56 3.80 -6.81 2.28
C PHE A 56 3.75 -5.42 1.63
N TYR A 57 4.75 -4.60 1.93
CA TYR A 57 5.00 -3.37 1.21
C TYR A 57 5.90 -3.66 0.00
N TRP A 58 5.44 -3.24 -1.18
CA TRP A 58 6.08 -3.48 -2.47
C TRP A 58 6.84 -2.27 -3.01
N GLY A 59 6.94 -1.18 -2.24
CA GLY A 59 7.69 0.01 -2.65
C GLY A 59 7.16 0.65 -3.93
N ALA A 60 8.07 1.01 -4.84
CA ALA A 60 7.81 1.75 -6.07
C ALA A 60 7.16 0.92 -7.20
N VAL A 61 6.30 -0.04 -6.86
CA VAL A 61 5.52 -0.82 -7.84
C VAL A 61 4.40 0.04 -8.43
N GLY A 62 4.28 0.01 -9.76
CA GLY A 62 3.24 0.74 -10.48
C GLY A 62 1.86 0.06 -10.38
N GLY A 63 0.79 0.82 -10.65
CA GLY A 63 -0.58 0.26 -10.60
C GLY A 63 -0.81 -0.92 -11.54
N ARG A 64 -0.23 -0.87 -12.75
CA ARG A 64 -0.33 -1.96 -13.74
C ARG A 64 0.39 -3.23 -13.27
N GLU A 65 1.56 -3.06 -12.68
CA GLU A 65 2.39 -4.15 -12.16
C GLU A 65 1.72 -4.80 -10.95
N ALA A 66 1.19 -4.00 -10.01
CA ALA A 66 0.37 -4.49 -8.90
C ALA A 66 -0.84 -5.30 -9.38
N SER A 67 -1.53 -4.84 -10.43
CA SER A 67 -2.62 -5.59 -11.06
C SER A 67 -2.17 -6.89 -11.74
N SER A 68 -0.91 -6.98 -12.17
CA SER A 68 -0.36 -8.23 -12.71
C SER A 68 -0.05 -9.22 -11.59
N LEU A 69 0.57 -8.74 -10.50
CA LEU A 69 0.91 -9.55 -9.32
C LEU A 69 -0.34 -10.14 -8.66
N LEU A 70 -1.43 -9.37 -8.60
CA LEU A 70 -2.67 -9.76 -7.94
C LEU A 70 -3.63 -10.57 -8.83
N ARG A 71 -3.40 -10.64 -10.14
CA ARG A 71 -4.34 -11.25 -11.10
C ARG A 71 -4.60 -12.73 -10.83
N SER A 72 -3.55 -13.47 -10.45
CA SER A 72 -3.60 -14.91 -10.18
C SER A 72 -3.99 -15.23 -8.74
N GLU A 73 -4.11 -14.22 -7.88
CA GLU A 73 -4.40 -14.41 -6.47
C GLU A 73 -5.92 -14.46 -6.22
N PRO A 74 -6.41 -15.22 -5.22
CA PRO A 74 -7.82 -15.16 -4.83
C PRO A 74 -8.28 -13.78 -4.37
N PRO A 75 -9.60 -13.48 -4.49
CA PRO A 75 -10.19 -12.26 -3.96
C PRO A 75 -9.86 -12.03 -2.47
N GLY A 76 -9.65 -10.78 -2.11
CA GLY A 76 -9.23 -10.35 -0.79
C GLY A 76 -7.71 -10.32 -0.57
N THR A 77 -6.93 -10.73 -1.56
CA THR A 77 -5.47 -10.58 -1.53
C THR A 77 -5.08 -9.15 -1.81
N PHE A 78 -4.17 -8.57 -1.03
CA PHE A 78 -3.80 -7.17 -1.18
C PHE A 78 -2.31 -6.91 -0.99
N LEU A 79 -1.86 -5.74 -1.42
CA LEU A 79 -0.53 -5.22 -1.16
C LEU A 79 -0.56 -3.71 -0.96
N ILE A 80 0.44 -3.18 -0.25
CA ILE A 80 0.69 -1.74 -0.15
C ILE A 80 1.87 -1.37 -1.03
N ARG A 81 1.75 -0.27 -1.75
CA ARG A 81 2.80 0.27 -2.63
C ARG A 81 2.81 1.79 -2.57
N ASP A 82 3.82 2.38 -3.18
CA ASP A 82 3.85 3.82 -3.40
C ASP A 82 2.76 4.25 -4.37
N SER A 83 2.11 5.38 -4.07
CA SER A 83 1.22 5.97 -5.05
C SER A 83 2.02 6.57 -6.19
N SER A 84 1.55 6.33 -7.41
CA SER A 84 2.02 7.02 -8.61
C SER A 84 1.47 8.45 -8.71
N ASP A 85 0.49 8.80 -7.86
CA ASP A 85 -0.03 10.16 -7.74
C ASP A 85 0.89 11.02 -6.85
N HIS A 86 1.01 12.31 -7.17
CA HIS A 86 1.83 13.26 -6.43
C HIS A 86 1.18 13.75 -5.13
N HIS A 87 -0.14 13.59 -4.99
CA HIS A 87 -0.90 14.00 -3.81
C HIS A 87 -0.97 12.93 -2.72
N HIS A 88 -0.54 11.69 -3.01
CA HIS A 88 -0.68 10.56 -2.09
C HIS A 88 0.64 9.82 -1.92
N PHE A 89 0.99 9.42 -0.70
CA PHE A 89 2.21 8.65 -0.46
C PHE A 89 2.01 7.17 -0.80
N PHE A 90 0.91 6.58 -0.31
CA PHE A 90 0.67 5.14 -0.39
C PHE A 90 -0.60 4.80 -1.17
N THR A 91 -0.66 3.58 -1.67
CA THR A 91 -1.83 3.01 -2.34
C THR A 91 -2.00 1.56 -1.92
N LEU A 92 -3.23 1.21 -1.57
CA LEU A 92 -3.69 -0.15 -1.34
C LEU A 92 -4.18 -0.73 -2.67
N SER A 93 -3.51 -1.79 -3.14
CA SER A 93 -3.98 -2.57 -4.29
C SER A 93 -4.58 -3.87 -3.77
N VAL A 94 -5.85 -4.15 -4.13
CA VAL A 94 -6.58 -5.32 -3.66
C VAL A 94 -7.20 -6.07 -4.83
N GLN A 95 -7.09 -7.40 -4.81
CA GLN A 95 -7.78 -8.27 -5.74
C GLN A 95 -9.24 -8.44 -5.31
N THR A 96 -10.17 -8.09 -6.18
CA THR A 96 -11.62 -8.33 -5.95
C THR A 96 -12.13 -9.37 -6.94
N ALA A 97 -13.35 -9.87 -6.74
CA ALA A 97 -14.00 -10.75 -7.71
C ALA A 97 -14.14 -10.11 -9.12
N ARG A 98 -14.07 -8.77 -9.20
CA ARG A 98 -14.17 -7.99 -10.43
C ARG A 98 -12.83 -7.44 -10.91
N GLY A 99 -11.72 -8.03 -10.44
CA GLY A 99 -10.36 -7.62 -10.77
C GLY A 99 -9.72 -6.72 -9.72
N THR A 100 -8.50 -6.28 -9.99
CA THR A 100 -7.72 -5.49 -9.04
C THR A 100 -8.25 -4.05 -8.93
N LYS A 101 -8.44 -3.58 -7.70
CA LYS A 101 -8.77 -2.19 -7.39
C LYS A 101 -7.59 -1.51 -6.69
N ASN A 102 -7.46 -0.21 -6.92
CA ASN A 102 -6.42 0.63 -6.31
C ASN A 102 -7.12 1.73 -5.49
N LEU A 103 -6.85 1.76 -4.19
CA LEU A 103 -7.38 2.74 -3.25
C LEU A 103 -6.23 3.60 -2.73
N ARG A 104 -6.34 4.92 -2.90
CA ARG A 104 -5.32 5.85 -2.42
C ARG A 104 -5.50 6.09 -0.93
N ILE A 105 -4.38 6.21 -0.23
CA ILE A 105 -4.35 6.48 1.21
C ILE A 105 -3.97 7.95 1.39
N HIS A 106 -4.88 8.74 1.94
CA HIS A 106 -4.62 10.11 2.33
C HIS A 106 -3.82 10.13 3.62
N SER A 107 -2.96 11.14 3.75
CA SER A 107 -2.22 11.43 4.97
C SER A 107 -2.37 12.92 5.28
N GLU A 108 -2.96 13.21 6.43
CA GLU A 108 -3.15 14.56 6.95
C GLU A 108 -2.69 14.63 8.41
N GLY A 109 -2.69 15.82 9.01
CA GLY A 109 -2.22 16.05 10.38
C GLY A 109 -2.98 15.26 11.47
N GLY A 110 -4.09 14.58 11.13
CA GLY A 110 -4.85 13.69 12.01
C GLY A 110 -4.65 12.19 11.77
N GLY A 111 -3.87 11.80 10.75
CA GLY A 111 -3.57 10.39 10.46
C GLY A 111 -3.74 10.00 8.99
N PHE A 112 -3.97 8.71 8.77
CA PHE A 112 -4.17 8.07 7.49
C PHE A 112 -5.61 7.62 7.32
N PHE A 113 -6.17 7.77 6.12
CA PHE A 113 -7.50 7.28 5.79
C PHE A 113 -7.59 6.90 4.31
N LEU A 114 -8.52 6.00 3.97
CA LEU A 114 -8.80 5.65 2.57
C LEU A 114 -9.52 6.81 1.90
N GLN A 115 -9.18 7.08 0.64
CA GLN A 115 -9.86 8.09 -0.16
C GLN A 115 -11.39 7.93 -0.04
N PRO A 116 -12.12 8.96 0.40
CA PRO A 116 -13.57 8.89 0.50
C PRO A 116 -14.17 8.66 -0.88
N ASP A 117 -15.14 7.74 -0.94
CA ASP A 117 -15.95 7.63 -2.14
C ASP A 117 -16.95 8.80 -2.16
N PRO A 118 -17.06 9.58 -3.24
CA PRO A 118 -17.99 10.71 -3.31
C PRO A 118 -19.46 10.31 -3.07
N GLN A 119 -19.81 9.03 -3.21
CA GLN A 119 -21.15 8.52 -2.90
C GLN A 119 -21.33 8.02 -1.47
N ASN A 120 -20.27 8.01 -0.66
CA ASN A 120 -20.31 7.57 0.73
C ASN A 120 -20.30 8.78 1.68
N THR A 121 -21.41 8.99 2.38
CA THR A 121 -21.59 10.10 3.34
C THR A 121 -20.93 9.83 4.70
N GLN A 122 -20.26 8.69 4.90
CA GLN A 122 -19.56 8.42 6.15
C GLN A 122 -18.21 9.15 6.19
N GLU A 123 -17.95 9.80 7.33
CA GLU A 123 -16.64 10.40 7.58
C GLU A 123 -15.55 9.31 7.54
N PRO A 124 -14.44 9.58 6.83
CA PRO A 124 -13.35 8.63 6.76
C PRO A 124 -12.74 8.45 8.14
N ARG A 125 -12.65 7.20 8.61
CA ARG A 125 -11.95 6.90 9.86
C ARG A 125 -10.46 7.14 9.66
N GLN A 126 -9.90 7.98 10.52
CA GLN A 126 -8.48 8.28 10.56
C GLN A 126 -7.76 7.31 11.48
N PHE A 127 -6.55 6.94 11.08
CA PHE A 127 -5.68 6.03 11.82
C PHE A 127 -4.30 6.66 11.96
N ASP A 128 -3.69 6.52 13.13
CA ASP A 128 -2.31 6.95 13.39
C ASP A 128 -1.27 6.17 12.56
N CYS A 129 -1.63 5.00 12.04
CA CYS A 129 -0.77 4.17 11.20
C CYS A 129 -1.52 3.51 10.03
N VAL A 130 -0.88 3.41 8.86
CA VAL A 130 -1.39 2.67 7.69
C VAL A 130 -1.70 1.22 8.02
N LEU A 131 -0.87 0.55 8.84
CA LEU A 131 -1.11 -0.84 9.20
C LEU A 131 -2.39 -1.02 10.06
N LYS A 132 -2.65 -0.08 10.97
CA LYS A 132 -3.88 -0.07 11.78
C LYS A 132 -5.12 0.18 10.92
N LEU A 133 -5.00 1.07 9.93
CA LEU A 133 -6.02 1.25 8.89
C LEU A 133 -6.32 -0.07 8.19
N ILE A 134 -5.31 -0.78 7.70
CA ILE A 134 -5.50 -2.05 7.00
C ILE A 134 -6.10 -3.11 7.93
N ALA A 135 -5.59 -3.26 9.15
CA ALA A 135 -6.10 -4.21 10.13
C ALA A 135 -7.60 -4.00 10.42
N HIS A 136 -8.03 -2.74 10.53
CA HIS A 136 -9.44 -2.39 10.73
C HIS A 136 -10.34 -2.87 9.58
N TYR A 137 -9.85 -2.82 8.34
CA TYR A 137 -10.60 -3.30 7.16
C TYR A 137 -10.45 -4.80 6.91
N MET A 138 -9.45 -5.48 7.51
CA MET A 138 -9.32 -6.94 7.43
C MET A 138 -10.37 -7.69 8.26
N GLY A 139 -10.71 -7.20 9.45
CA GLY A 139 -11.65 -7.86 10.37
C GLY A 139 -13.14 -7.64 10.10
N LYS A 140 -13.49 -6.83 9.09
CA LYS A 140 -14.88 -6.37 8.82
C LYS A 140 -15.48 -6.93 7.53
N GLY A 141 -14.98 -8.07 7.06
CA GLY A 141 -15.61 -8.80 5.95
C GLY A 141 -17.03 -9.26 6.32
N PRO A 142 -17.93 -9.44 5.33
CA PRO A 142 -19.33 -9.81 5.55
C PRO A 142 -19.57 -11.19 6.20
N ASP A 143 -18.52 -12.00 6.39
CA ASP A 143 -18.59 -13.40 6.83
C ASP A 143 -18.14 -13.66 8.29
N ALA A 144 -18.06 -12.64 9.15
CA ALA A 144 -17.86 -12.84 10.60
C ALA A 144 -19.07 -13.49 11.33
N GLY A 145 -20.02 -14.07 10.58
CA GLY A 145 -21.26 -14.68 11.07
C GLY A 145 -21.41 -16.19 10.84
N ARG A 146 -20.37 -16.90 10.38
CA ARG A 146 -20.41 -18.37 10.28
C ARG A 146 -19.10 -19.00 10.74
N GLY A 147 -19.10 -19.46 12.00
CA GLY A 147 -18.14 -20.48 12.43
C GLY A 147 -17.53 -20.29 13.81
N ARG A 148 -18.35 -20.33 14.87
CA ARG A 148 -17.98 -21.03 16.12
C ARG A 148 -19.21 -21.25 17.00
N ASP A 149 -19.90 -22.36 16.75
CA ASP A 149 -20.67 -23.01 17.82
C ASP A 149 -19.66 -23.53 18.84
N GLY A 150 -19.66 -22.92 20.03
CA GLY A 150 -18.72 -23.23 21.11
C GLY A 150 -19.13 -22.51 22.38
N ALA A 151 -20.00 -23.16 23.15
CA ALA A 151 -20.67 -22.72 24.36
C ALA A 151 -19.77 -22.06 25.43
N CYS A 152 -20.21 -20.91 25.96
CA CYS A 152 -20.16 -20.56 27.39
C CYS A 152 -21.01 -19.31 27.65
N GLY A 153 -21.97 -19.43 28.57
CA GLY A 153 -22.90 -18.35 28.92
C GLY A 153 -22.31 -17.32 29.89
N GLY A 154 -22.96 -16.15 29.95
CA GLY A 154 -22.69 -15.15 30.98
C GLY A 154 -23.08 -13.72 30.59
N ASN A 155 -24.28 -13.32 30.99
CA ASN A 155 -24.84 -11.99 31.24
C ASN A 155 -24.65 -10.82 30.25
N SER A 156 -25.82 -10.33 29.82
CA SER A 156 -26.10 -9.05 29.19
C SER A 156 -25.45 -7.86 29.90
N ARG A 157 -24.73 -7.04 29.14
CA ARG A 157 -24.75 -5.57 29.22
C ARG A 157 -24.14 -4.98 27.95
N GLU A 158 -24.96 -4.18 27.26
CA GLU A 158 -24.59 -3.17 26.28
C GLU A 158 -23.91 -3.67 25.00
N ALA A 159 -24.73 -4.28 24.13
CA ALA A 159 -24.41 -4.43 22.72
C ALA A 159 -24.46 -3.04 22.05
N GLU A 160 -23.38 -2.28 22.18
CA GLU A 160 -23.16 -1.11 21.34
C GLU A 160 -23.06 -1.56 19.89
N LYS A 161 -24.01 -1.03 19.13
CA LYS A 161 -24.29 -1.21 17.71
C LYS A 161 -23.09 -0.79 16.87
N THR A 162 -22.03 -1.60 16.83
CA THR A 162 -20.96 -1.44 15.85
C THR A 162 -21.48 -1.94 14.52
N GLY A 163 -22.23 -1.07 13.83
CA GLY A 163 -22.63 -1.30 12.45
C GLY A 163 -21.40 -1.67 11.63
N CYS A 164 -21.48 -2.82 10.96
CA CYS A 164 -20.48 -3.30 10.02
C CYS A 164 -20.39 -2.26 8.89
N SER A 165 -19.50 -1.27 9.03
CA SER A 165 -19.21 -0.29 7.98
C SER A 165 -18.39 -1.01 6.92
N VAL A 166 -19.11 -1.66 6.01
CA VAL A 166 -18.56 -2.24 4.79
C VAL A 166 -18.14 -1.06 3.91
N TYR A 167 -16.84 -0.90 3.68
CA TYR A 167 -16.35 0.11 2.74
C TYR A 167 -16.69 -0.34 1.32
N LEU A 168 -17.35 0.51 0.54
CA LEU A 168 -17.79 0.21 -0.82
C LEU A 168 -16.92 0.98 -1.82
N ILE A 169 -16.35 0.26 -2.77
CA ILE A 169 -15.60 0.79 -3.90
C ILE A 169 -16.61 0.97 -5.05
N HIS A 170 -16.92 2.22 -5.43
CA HIS A 170 -17.80 2.48 -6.57
C HIS A 170 -16.98 2.54 -7.85
N THR A 171 -17.27 1.65 -8.80
CA THR A 171 -16.68 1.70 -10.15
C THR A 171 -17.75 1.62 -11.21
N SER A 172 -17.86 2.66 -12.03
CA SER A 172 -18.69 2.74 -13.24
C SER A 172 -20.10 2.14 -13.08
N GLY A 173 -20.81 2.53 -12.02
CA GLY A 173 -22.20 2.12 -11.76
C GLY A 173 -22.38 0.93 -10.81
N GLU A 174 -21.30 0.29 -10.35
CA GLU A 174 -21.37 -0.87 -9.47
C GLU A 174 -20.65 -0.65 -8.13
N LYS A 175 -21.20 -1.23 -7.06
CA LYS A 175 -20.66 -1.18 -5.69
C LYS A 175 -19.97 -2.50 -5.37
N ILE A 176 -18.66 -2.45 -5.12
CA ILE A 176 -17.87 -3.62 -4.74
C ILE A 176 -17.43 -3.48 -3.28
N PRO A 177 -17.73 -4.43 -2.39
CA PRO A 177 -17.23 -4.37 -1.03
C PRO A 177 -15.70 -4.50 -0.99
N LEU A 178 -15.06 -3.68 -0.19
CA LEU A 178 -13.64 -3.84 0.14
C LEU A 178 -13.50 -5.01 1.11
N GLU A 179 -12.92 -6.10 0.60
CA GLU A 179 -12.55 -7.25 1.40
C GLU A 179 -11.03 -7.35 1.47
N LEU A 180 -10.47 -7.27 2.67
CA LEU A 180 -9.05 -7.54 2.91
C LEU A 180 -8.96 -8.84 3.70
N ARG A 181 -8.34 -9.86 3.10
CA ARG A 181 -8.23 -11.20 3.71
C ARG A 181 -6.79 -11.56 4.02
N ARG A 182 -5.88 -11.34 3.05
CA ARG A 182 -4.47 -11.70 3.22
C ARG A 182 -3.53 -10.74 2.48
N PRO A 183 -2.38 -10.41 3.06
CA PRO A 183 -1.34 -9.67 2.37
C PRO A 183 -0.62 -10.56 1.35
N LEU A 184 -0.17 -9.96 0.25
CA LEU A 184 0.79 -10.54 -0.68
C LEU A 184 2.20 -10.15 -0.22
N SER A 185 2.95 -11.12 0.28
CA SER A 185 4.30 -10.88 0.81
C SER A 185 5.31 -10.55 -0.29
N SER A 186 6.12 -9.51 -0.07
CA SER A 186 7.23 -9.11 -0.93
C SER A 186 8.59 -9.58 -0.39
N SER A 187 8.70 -9.75 0.93
CA SER A 187 9.92 -10.17 1.62
C SER A 187 9.61 -11.00 2.84
N LEU A 188 10.59 -11.79 3.28
CA LEU A 188 10.50 -12.52 4.54
C LEU A 188 10.87 -11.58 5.69
N SER A 189 9.96 -11.44 6.66
CA SER A 189 10.27 -10.73 7.91
C SER A 189 11.36 -11.45 8.69
N SER A 190 12.17 -10.72 9.45
CA SER A 190 13.16 -11.33 10.35
C SER A 190 12.48 -12.16 11.44
N LEU A 191 13.17 -13.17 11.98
CA LEU A 191 12.68 -13.95 13.11
C LEU A 191 12.34 -13.05 14.31
N GLN A 192 13.17 -12.04 14.57
CA GLN A 192 12.94 -11.05 15.63
C GLN A 192 11.59 -10.33 15.45
N HIS A 193 11.29 -9.91 14.22
CA HIS A 193 10.02 -9.27 13.88
C HIS A 193 8.83 -10.24 14.01
N MET A 194 9.01 -11.50 13.58
CA MET A 194 7.98 -12.54 13.76
C MET A 194 7.67 -12.76 15.25
N CYS A 195 8.69 -12.85 16.10
CA CYS A 195 8.51 -12.96 17.55
C CYS A 195 7.77 -11.75 18.11
N ARG A 196 8.13 -10.52 17.69
CA ARG A 196 7.44 -9.29 18.09
C ARG A 196 5.95 -9.32 17.74
N ARG A 197 5.59 -9.70 16.51
CA ARG A 197 4.20 -9.82 16.08
C ARG A 197 3.42 -10.84 16.91
N THR A 198 4.02 -12.01 17.16
CA THR A 198 3.40 -13.04 17.99
C THR A 198 3.14 -12.53 19.40
N LEU A 199 4.11 -11.84 20.02
CA LEU A 199 3.95 -11.27 21.36
C LEU A 199 2.89 -10.17 21.41
N ASN A 200 2.87 -9.26 20.45
CA ASN A 200 1.89 -8.18 20.38
C ASN A 200 0.46 -8.73 20.14
N ASN A 201 0.30 -9.79 19.36
CA ASN A 201 -0.99 -10.43 19.09
C ASN A 201 -1.55 -11.26 20.26
N LEU A 202 -0.68 -11.80 21.12
CA LEU A 202 -1.11 -12.51 22.33
C LEU A 202 -1.65 -11.58 23.41
N GLY A 203 -1.78 -10.28 23.10
CA GLY A 203 -2.23 -9.26 24.04
C GLY A 203 -1.21 -9.11 25.14
N GLY A 204 0.01 -8.72 24.75
CA GLY A 204 1.21 -8.59 25.58
C GLY A 204 0.83 -8.48 27.04
N SER A 205 0.89 -9.61 27.75
CA SER A 205 0.45 -9.65 29.14
C SER A 205 1.22 -8.55 29.84
N GLU A 206 0.54 -7.50 30.33
CA GLU A 206 1.22 -6.30 30.86
C GLU A 206 2.32 -6.68 31.88
N ARG A 207 2.10 -7.80 32.58
CA ARG A 207 3.06 -8.46 33.47
C ARG A 207 4.35 -8.95 32.79
N ALA A 208 4.27 -9.54 31.61
CA ALA A 208 5.44 -9.98 30.84
C ALA A 208 6.19 -8.80 30.22
N ALA A 209 5.52 -7.70 29.89
CA ALA A 209 6.19 -6.49 29.39
C ALA A 209 7.04 -5.82 30.49
N GLU A 210 6.56 -5.79 31.73
CA GLU A 210 7.30 -5.23 32.89
C GLU A 210 8.59 -6.00 33.22
N GLU A 211 8.63 -7.31 32.97
CA GLU A 211 9.79 -8.16 33.20
C GLU A 211 10.87 -8.08 32.09
N LEU A 212 10.54 -7.52 30.93
CA LEU A 212 11.48 -7.41 29.81
C LEU A 212 12.45 -6.23 29.97
N PRO A 213 13.71 -6.35 29.53
CA PRO A 213 14.62 -5.20 29.39
C PRO A 213 14.01 -4.07 28.55
N HIS A 214 14.32 -2.82 28.90
CA HIS A 214 13.78 -1.63 28.22
C HIS A 214 14.01 -1.65 26.70
N THR A 215 15.16 -2.12 26.23
CA THR A 215 15.47 -2.25 24.80
C THR A 215 14.50 -3.18 24.06
N LEU A 216 13.99 -4.22 24.72
CA LEU A 216 13.00 -5.12 24.13
C LEU A 216 11.61 -4.52 24.16
N ARG A 217 11.25 -3.77 25.21
CA ARG A 217 9.99 -3.02 25.25
C ARG A 217 9.91 -1.99 24.12
N ASP A 218 10.96 -1.17 23.96
CA ASP A 218 11.06 -0.18 22.90
C ASP A 218 10.91 -0.84 21.52
N PHE A 219 11.56 -1.99 21.32
CA PHE A 219 11.45 -2.77 20.09
C PHE A 219 10.02 -3.30 19.82
N LEU A 220 9.30 -3.73 20.86
CA LEU A 220 7.90 -4.18 20.75
C LEU A 220 6.95 -3.01 20.42
N GLU A 221 7.14 -1.86 21.06
CA GLU A 221 6.35 -0.63 20.85
C GLU A 221 6.56 -0.03 19.46
N GLU A 222 7.76 -0.19 18.87
CA GLU A 222 8.07 0.33 17.53
C GLU A 222 7.16 -0.27 16.43
N TYR A 223 6.54 -1.43 16.67
CA TYR A 223 5.55 -2.05 15.78
C TYR A 223 4.38 -2.62 16.56
N ASP A 224 3.46 -1.75 16.92
CA ASP A 224 2.21 -2.05 17.62
C ASP A 224 1.07 -2.49 16.68
N ALA A 225 1.35 -2.75 15.41
CA ALA A 225 0.34 -3.16 14.45
C ALA A 225 0.08 -4.69 14.53
N PRO A 226 -1.19 -5.12 14.46
CA PRO A 226 -1.55 -6.53 14.61
C PRO A 226 -1.28 -7.39 13.36
N ILE A 227 -0.95 -6.75 12.22
CA ILE A 227 -0.80 -7.39 10.91
C ILE A 227 0.60 -7.32 10.37
#